data_AF-A0ABD2F0N7-F1
#
_entry.id   AF-A0ABD2F0N7-F1
#
_cell.length_a   1.000
_cell.length_b   1.000
_cell.length_c   1.000
_cell.angle_alpha   90.00
_cell.angle_beta   90.00
_cell.angle_gamma   90.00
#
_symmetry.space_group_name_H-M   'P 1'
#
loop_
_entity.id
_entity.type
_entity.pdbx_description
1 polymer ?
#
loop_
_entity_poly.entity_id
_entity_poly.type
_entity_poly.pdbx_seq_one_letter_code
_entity_poly.pdbx_strand_id
1 'polypeptide(L)'
;MYVEGMADLNEMIILFPIHPPEEQDAKLALIKEKTTNRYFPAFENVLKSHGQDFLVGNRLSRADIHLVELIYNVEELDPNLTATFPLLK
;
A
#
# COMPACT_ATOMS: atom_id res chain seq x y z
N MET A 1 3.80 7.80 11.66
CA MET A 1 4.26 6.40 11.47
C MET A 1 3.42 5.60 10.47
N TYR A 2 2.21 5.10 10.75
CA TYR A 2 1.44 4.34 9.74
C TYR A 2 0.97 5.18 8.55
N VAL A 3 0.43 6.37 8.81
CA VAL A 3 -0.12 7.25 7.78
C VAL A 3 0.96 7.84 6.87
N GLU A 4 2.17 8.08 7.40
CA GLU A 4 3.29 8.58 6.59
C GLU A 4 3.78 7.51 5.61
N GLY A 5 3.90 6.24 6.04
CA GLY A 5 4.25 5.16 5.12
C GLY A 5 3.20 4.93 4.02
N MET A 6 1.91 5.14 4.32
CA MET A 6 0.85 5.13 3.30
C MET A 6 0.99 6.30 2.34
N ALA A 7 1.23 7.51 2.87
CA ALA A 7 1.39 8.72 2.06
C ALA A 7 2.57 8.62 1.10
N ASP A 8 3.72 8.09 1.55
CA ASP A 8 4.90 7.89 0.70
C ASP A 8 4.60 6.99 -0.51
N LEU A 9 3.95 5.84 -0.30
CA LEU A 9 3.59 4.95 -1.41
C LEU A 9 2.52 5.58 -2.31
N ASN A 10 1.52 6.21 -1.71
CA ASN A 10 0.43 6.84 -2.46
C ASN A 10 0.96 7.97 -3.35
N GLU A 11 1.89 8.79 -2.86
CA GLU A 11 2.54 9.85 -3.64
C GLU A 11 3.29 9.27 -4.83
N MET A 12 4.05 8.17 -4.66
CA MET A 12 4.72 7.50 -5.77
C MET A 12 3.73 7.03 -6.85
N ILE A 13 2.55 6.54 -6.45
CA ILE A 13 1.50 6.08 -7.36
C ILE A 13 0.83 7.26 -8.07
N ILE A 14 0.46 8.32 -7.33
CA ILE A 14 -0.20 9.51 -7.90
C ILE A 14 0.72 10.24 -8.89
N LEU A 15 2.02 10.28 -8.62
CA LEU A 15 3.01 10.91 -9.49
C LEU A 15 3.49 9.98 -10.62
N PHE A 16 3.10 8.69 -10.62
CA PHE A 16 3.51 7.76 -11.68
C PHE A 16 3.15 8.24 -13.10
N PRO A 17 1.94 8.74 -13.39
CA PRO A 17 1.53 9.11 -14.75
C PRO A 17 2.27 10.33 -15.32
N ILE A 18 2.89 11.16 -14.47
CA ILE A 18 3.56 12.40 -14.92
C ILE A 18 5.03 12.18 -15.30
N HIS A 19 5.59 10.99 -15.03
CA HIS A 19 6.97 10.68 -15.39
C HIS A 19 7.15 10.54 -16.91
N PRO A 20 8.33 10.93 -17.45
CA PRO A 20 8.67 10.70 -18.85
C PRO A 20 8.58 9.20 -19.22
N PRO A 21 8.24 8.85 -20.47
CA PRO A 21 8.14 7.46 -20.90
C PRO A 21 9.41 6.65 -20.65
N GLU A 22 10.60 7.26 -20.73
CA GLU A 22 11.87 6.58 -20.50
C GLU A 22 12.07 6.14 -19.04
N GLU A 23 11.36 6.78 -18.10
CA GLU A 23 11.46 6.49 -16.66
C GLU A 23 10.33 5.57 -16.16
N GLN A 24 9.24 5.40 -16.93
CA GLN A 24 8.04 4.71 -16.43
C GLN A 24 8.32 3.29 -15.95
N ASP A 25 9.05 2.48 -16.72
CA ASP A 25 9.35 1.09 -16.34
C ASP A 25 10.13 1.01 -15.03
N ALA A 26 11.12 1.90 -14.85
CA ALA A 26 11.92 1.97 -13.64
C ALA A 26 11.10 2.42 -12.42
N LYS A 27 10.20 3.40 -12.61
CA LYS A 27 9.30 3.89 -11.55
C LYS A 27 8.28 2.83 -11.16
N LEU A 28 7.69 2.14 -12.14
CA LEU A 28 6.76 1.04 -11.89
C LEU A 28 7.45 -0.09 -11.12
N ALA A 29 8.66 -0.50 -11.55
CA ALA A 29 9.42 -1.52 -10.84
C ALA A 29 9.72 -1.12 -9.39
N LEU A 30 10.07 0.14 -9.14
CA LEU A 30 10.31 0.66 -7.79
C LEU A 30 9.02 0.67 -6.94
N ILE A 31 7.88 1.07 -7.50
CA ILE A 31 6.59 1.03 -6.81
C ILE A 31 6.28 -0.41 -6.41
N LYS A 32 6.38 -1.37 -7.34
CA LYS A 32 6.14 -2.80 -7.07
C LYS A 32 7.04 -3.34 -5.97
N GLU A 33 8.34 -3.03 -6.03
CA GLU A 33 9.33 -3.41 -5.02
C GLU A 33 8.98 -2.86 -3.64
N LYS A 34 8.62 -1.56 -3.56
CA LYS A 34 8.27 -0.91 -2.30
C LYS A 34 6.95 -1.41 -1.74
N THR A 35 5.93 -1.62 -2.56
CA THR A 35 4.65 -2.21 -2.17
C THR A 35 4.88 -3.57 -1.51
N THR A 36 5.59 -4.46 -2.21
CA THR A 36 5.74 -5.87 -1.81
C THR A 36 6.74 -6.10 -0.68
N ASN A 37 7.82 -5.33 -0.61
CA ASN A 37 8.90 -5.58 0.36
C ASN A 37 8.91 -4.64 1.56
N ARG A 38 8.24 -3.48 1.47
CA ARG A 38 8.29 -2.46 2.53
C ARG A 38 6.93 -2.16 3.13
N TYR A 39 5.95 -1.76 2.33
CA TYR A 39 4.73 -1.15 2.85
C TYR A 39 3.67 -2.19 3.21
N PHE A 40 3.24 -3.04 2.28
CA PHE A 40 2.19 -4.03 2.56
C PHE A 40 2.58 -5.05 3.63
N PRO A 41 3.83 -5.56 3.68
CA PRO A 41 4.26 -6.41 4.80
C PRO A 41 4.12 -5.72 6.15
N ALA A 42 4.33 -4.40 6.24
CA ALA A 42 4.19 -3.69 7.51
C ALA A 42 2.73 -3.69 8.00
N PHE A 43 1.76 -3.42 7.12
CA PHE A 43 0.34 -3.41 7.48
C PHE A 43 -0.21 -4.82 7.76
N GLU A 44 0.14 -5.80 6.92
CA GLU A 44 -0.21 -7.21 7.13
C GLU A 44 0.31 -7.70 8.50
N ASN A 45 1.56 -7.36 8.85
CA ASN A 45 2.15 -7.74 10.13
C ASN A 45 1.46 -7.07 11.32
N VAL A 46 0.96 -5.84 11.18
CA VAL A 46 0.18 -5.17 12.23
C VAL A 46 -1.09 -5.97 12.49
N LEU A 47 -1.90 -6.20 11.45
CA LEU A 47 -3.14 -6.97 11.57
C LEU A 47 -2.89 -8.37 12.13
N LYS A 48 -1.83 -9.04 11.68
CA LYS A 48 -1.42 -10.35 12.17
C LYS A 48 -0.96 -10.33 13.63
N SER A 49 -0.30 -9.27 14.07
CA SER A 49 0.26 -9.18 15.43
C SER A 49 -0.80 -9.10 16.52
N HIS A 50 -1.91 -8.40 16.24
CA HIS A 50 -2.99 -8.21 17.21
C HIS A 50 -4.24 -9.04 16.89
N GLY A 51 -4.40 -9.53 15.65
CA GLY A 51 -5.53 -10.37 15.24
C GLY A 51 -6.88 -9.66 15.36
N GLN A 52 -6.91 -8.36 15.07
CA GLN A 52 -8.12 -7.53 15.15
C GLN A 52 -8.47 -7.01 13.76
N ASP A 53 -9.71 -6.54 13.60
CA ASP A 53 -10.25 -6.12 12.30
C ASP A 53 -9.74 -4.74 11.86
N PHE A 54 -9.29 -3.91 12.81
CA PHE A 54 -8.81 -2.55 12.55
C PHE A 54 -7.35 -2.39 12.96
N LEU A 55 -6.62 -1.54 12.25
CA LEU A 55 -5.19 -1.29 12.47
C LEU A 55 -4.88 -0.75 13.87
N VAL A 56 -5.81 -0.01 14.48
CA VAL A 56 -5.56 0.67 15.77
C VAL A 56 -6.79 0.63 16.67
N GLY A 57 -6.61 0.07 17.87
CA GLY A 57 -7.60 0.17 18.96
C GLY A 57 -8.92 -0.55 18.69
N ASN A 58 -8.92 -1.55 17.80
CA ASN A 58 -10.10 -2.31 17.39
C ASN A 58 -11.32 -1.45 17.04
N ARG A 59 -11.08 -0.31 16.38
CA ARG A 59 -12.13 0.60 15.91
C ARG A 59 -11.73 1.22 14.60
N LEU A 60 -12.72 1.53 13.76
CA LEU A 60 -12.47 2.27 12.53
C LEU A 60 -11.76 3.59 12.83
N SER A 61 -10.70 3.83 12.08
CA SER A 61 -9.85 5.01 12.17
C SER A 61 -9.47 5.52 10.78
N ARG A 62 -8.86 6.71 10.73
CA ARG A 62 -8.33 7.26 9.47
C ARG A 62 -7.28 6.35 8.83
N ALA A 63 -6.53 5.58 9.62
CA ALA A 63 -5.51 4.68 9.09
C ALA A 63 -6.13 3.60 8.21
N ASP A 64 -7.27 3.05 8.63
CA ASP A 64 -7.97 2.00 7.87
C ASP A 64 -8.52 2.55 6.55
N ILE A 65 -9.10 3.76 6.59
CA ILE A 65 -9.62 4.43 5.38
C ILE A 65 -8.50 4.66 4.35
N HIS A 66 -7.36 5.21 4.77
CA HIS A 66 -6.24 5.49 3.87
C HIS A 66 -5.59 4.19 3.36
N LEU A 67 -5.57 3.12 4.17
CA LEU A 67 -5.05 1.82 3.72
C LEU A 67 -5.91 1.24 2.60
N VAL A 68 -7.24 1.30 2.74
CA VAL A 68 -8.17 0.82 1.71
C VAL A 68 -8.04 1.63 0.42
N GLU A 69 -7.96 2.97 0.52
CA GLU A 69 -7.68 3.83 -0.64
C GLU A 69 -6.38 3.42 -1.36
N LEU A 70 -5.31 3.19 -0.60
CA LEU A 70 -4.03 2.77 -1.14
C LEU A 70 -4.10 1.38 -1.80
N ILE A 71 -4.87 0.45 -1.23
CA ILE A 71 -5.09 -0.88 -1.82
C ILE A 71 -5.74 -0.73 -3.20
N TYR A 72 -6.79 0.08 -3.34
CA TYR A 72 -7.42 0.34 -4.65
C TYR A 72 -6.42 0.92 -5.67
N ASN A 73 -5.63 1.91 -5.26
CA ASN A 73 -4.62 2.52 -6.14
C ASN A 73 -3.55 1.50 -6.60
N VAL A 74 -3.18 0.55 -5.72
CA VAL A 74 -2.25 -0.54 -6.07
C VAL A 74 -2.91 -1.56 -6.99
N GLU A 75 -4.19 -1.89 -6.79
CA GLU A 75 -4.91 -2.83 -7.66
C GLU A 75 -5.11 -2.29 -9.07
N GLU A 76 -5.32 -0.98 -9.21
CA GLU A 76 -5.35 -0.32 -10.53
C GLU A 76 -4.01 -0.41 -11.27
N LEU A 77 -2.88 -0.44 -10.54
CA LEU A 77 -1.55 -0.60 -11.13
C LEU A 77 -1.22 -2.06 -11.46
N ASP A 78 -1.43 -2.98 -10.51
CA ASP A 78 -1.24 -4.41 -10.68
C ASP A 78 -1.97 -5.19 -9.57
N PRO A 79 -3.10 -5.85 -9.89
CA PRO A 79 -3.93 -6.55 -8.90
C PRO A 79 -3.23 -7.77 -8.29
N ASN A 80 -2.10 -8.24 -8.85
CA ASN A 80 -1.36 -9.35 -8.26
C ASN A 80 -0.57 -8.94 -7.00
N LEU A 81 -0.35 -7.65 -6.78
CA LEU A 81 0.44 -7.15 -5.64
C LEU A 81 -0.30 -7.31 -4.31
N THR A 82 -1.64 -7.31 -4.31
CA THR A 82 -2.46 -7.56 -3.10
C THR A 82 -2.65 -9.05 -2.83
N ALA A 83 -2.46 -9.92 -3.84
CA ALA A 83 -2.78 -11.34 -3.75
C ALA A 83 -1.96 -12.10 -2.68
N THR A 84 -0.78 -11.62 -2.33
CA THR A 84 0.10 -12.24 -1.33
C THR A 84 -0.15 -11.78 0.12
N PHE A 85 -1.10 -10.86 0.33
CA PHE A 85 -1.40 -10.23 1.62
C PHE A 85 -2.86 -10.48 2.01
N PRO A 86 -3.19 -11.67 2.53
CA PRO A 86 -4.58 -12.09 2.74
C PRO A 86 -5.34 -11.27 3.79
N LEU A 87 -4.66 -10.60 4.73
CA LEU A 87 -5.33 -9.73 5.72
C LEU A 87 -5.59 -8.32 5.17
N LEU A 88 -4.98 -7.96 4.04
CA LEU A 88 -5.23 -6.71 3.32
C LEU A 88 -6.31 -6.86 2.22
N LYS A 89 -6.98 -8.00 2.13
CA LYS A 89 -7.93 -8.35 1.07
C LYS A 89 -9.37 -8.44 1.56
#